data_AF-A0A7V4SMS2-F1
#
_entry.id   AF-A0A7V4SMS2-F1
#
_cell.length_a   1.000
_cell.length_b   1.000
_cell.length_c   1.000
_cell.angle_alpha   90.00
_cell.angle_beta   90.00
_cell.angle_gamma   90.00
#
_symmetry.space_group_name_H-M   'P 1'
#
loop_
_entity.id
_entity.type
_entity.pdbx_description
1 polymer ?
#
loop_
_entity_poly.entity_id
_entity_poly.type
_entity_poly.pdbx_seq_one_letter_code
_entity_poly.pdbx_strand_id
1 'polypeptide(L)'
;MGRRRAREQCPRDWFRIVAGRCPGSDPAPSGAALERGPSTSGVWDAIFSPAGGNVVRERIRTALQSLAPARVVFGEAASRGERVYLVGGALRDLALGLEPVDVDFVSPNPYELASSLADGAGKRVVSLGKEAAPTYRVPLDAAVLDFTALQGGGIETDLLRRDFTFNALGYDPRTREILDPANGLGDLDAGLIRLVSEQALEDDPVRVLRAYRFLAQLPEFRLEADTERLLGFRAGALLDAPPERLHLELERLFEGDAAGRACRAMAESGVLFVLFPELKRLDGLAQNDYHHADVLRHSLEALAEFDGPPRWAERLGLPRFGARQKEVLRLSLLLHDLGKADTRTVGEDGKVHFYGHSKPSADRASDILRRLRFPNAVAEQAATLCLHHLRPLALLKTSPRKTAVRRLIHSLGELLPLLLALSYADKSAARGKDRRENLEELGSLIREVLDVAAREGEEIRHLPKFVDGLEALEILGMPRPGPDLGRALDALLERQVEGAVSTREGAVAFLRDWRDRHLAPKSR
;
A
#
# COMPACT_ATOMS: atom_id res chain seq x y z
N MET A 1 -7.89 55.61 6.26
CA MET A 1 -8.57 54.67 7.19
C MET A 1 -8.64 53.30 6.50
N GLY A 2 -7.76 52.32 6.68
CA GLY A 2 -6.95 51.92 7.83
C GLY A 2 -7.30 50.48 8.25
N ARG A 3 -7.19 49.48 7.34
CA ARG A 3 -7.27 48.05 7.72
C ARG A 3 -5.86 47.48 7.82
N ARG A 4 -5.39 47.28 9.06
CA ARG A 4 -4.14 46.61 9.40
C ARG A 4 -4.32 45.09 9.36
N ARG A 5 -3.30 44.42 8.83
CA ARG A 5 -3.01 42.99 8.98
C ARG A 5 -2.44 42.73 10.38
N ALA A 6 -2.82 41.61 10.98
CA ALA A 6 -2.06 40.84 11.98
C ALA A 6 -2.15 39.39 11.46
N ARG A 7 -1.09 38.69 11.01
CA ARG A 7 0.19 38.26 11.60
C ARG A 7 0.05 37.55 12.95
N GLU A 8 0.54 36.30 12.94
CA GLU A 8 0.98 35.45 14.06
C GLU A 8 -0.13 34.71 14.84
N GLN A 9 -0.02 33.45 15.26
CA GLN A 9 1.10 32.54 15.50
C GLN A 9 0.74 31.08 15.14
N CYS A 10 1.77 30.33 14.73
CA CYS A 10 1.80 28.88 14.66
C CYS A 10 2.06 28.30 16.08
N PRO A 11 1.27 27.34 16.59
CA PRO A 11 1.65 26.58 17.77
C PRO A 11 2.52 25.38 17.36
N ARG A 12 3.84 25.55 17.54
CA ARG A 12 4.76 24.44 17.82
C ARG A 12 4.33 23.84 19.16
N ASP A 13 4.06 22.54 19.19
CA ASP A 13 4.23 21.62 20.35
C ASP A 13 3.46 20.31 20.07
N TRP A 14 4.09 19.39 19.33
CA TRP A 14 3.59 18.04 19.03
C TRP A 14 4.53 16.93 19.51
N PHE A 15 5.37 17.22 20.51
CA PHE A 15 6.23 16.23 21.18
C PHE A 15 6.20 16.45 22.69
N ARG A 16 5.20 15.85 23.35
CA ARG A 16 5.21 15.48 24.78
C ARG A 16 3.88 14.79 25.07
N ILE A 17 3.93 13.48 25.32
CA ILE A 17 3.10 12.65 26.23
C ILE A 17 3.31 11.19 25.79
N VAL A 18 4.50 10.64 26.06
CA VAL A 18 4.73 9.24 26.48
C VAL A 18 6.06 9.23 27.26
N ALA A 19 6.07 9.85 28.44
CA ALA A 19 7.16 9.71 29.41
C ALA A 19 6.65 10.17 30.79
N GLY A 20 5.87 9.32 31.45
CA GLY A 20 5.59 9.45 32.87
C GLY A 20 6.51 8.52 33.65
N ARG A 21 7.60 9.04 34.24
CA ARG A 21 8.32 8.42 35.36
C ARG A 21 8.17 9.31 36.59
N CYS A 22 7.74 8.73 37.70
CA CYS A 22 7.91 9.29 39.04
C CYS A 22 9.38 9.11 39.50
N PRO A 23 9.92 10.01 40.36
CA PRO A 23 11.32 9.97 40.78
C PRO A 23 11.53 9.23 42.11
N GLY A 24 12.72 8.61 42.25
CA GLY A 24 13.36 8.38 43.56
C GLY A 24 13.70 6.93 43.91
N SER A 25 14.93 6.49 43.59
CA SER A 25 15.91 5.85 44.50
C SER A 25 17.03 5.12 43.71
N ASP A 26 18.22 5.14 44.30
CA ASP A 26 19.59 4.97 43.80
C ASP A 26 20.02 3.54 43.33
N PRO A 27 21.25 3.33 42.78
CA PRO A 27 21.49 2.45 41.63
C PRO A 27 22.17 1.09 41.89
N ALA A 28 22.19 0.28 40.80
CA ALA A 28 23.07 -0.85 40.40
C ALA A 28 22.49 -2.28 40.55
N PRO A 29 23.00 -3.32 39.81
CA PRO A 29 23.95 -3.33 38.69
C PRO A 29 23.41 -4.05 37.42
N SER A 30 24.26 -4.03 36.39
CA SER A 30 24.16 -4.65 35.07
C SER A 30 23.70 -6.11 35.00
N GLY A 31 22.88 -6.41 33.98
CA GLY A 31 22.74 -7.76 33.41
C GLY A 31 21.31 -8.30 33.41
N ALA A 32 20.53 -7.98 32.38
CA ALA A 32 19.35 -8.78 32.03
C ALA A 32 19.04 -8.59 30.54
N ALA A 33 18.82 -9.71 29.86
CA ALA A 33 18.55 -9.82 28.43
C ALA A 33 17.35 -8.96 28.02
N LEU A 34 17.50 -8.23 26.91
CA LEU A 34 16.38 -7.63 26.18
C LEU A 34 15.48 -8.75 25.66
N GLU A 35 14.37 -8.99 26.36
CA GLU A 35 13.29 -9.83 25.85
C GLU A 35 12.73 -9.20 24.57
N ARG A 36 12.67 -10.05 23.55
CA ARG A 36 12.18 -9.73 22.21
C ARG A 36 10.68 -9.48 22.31
N GLY A 37 10.20 -8.36 21.80
CA GLY A 37 8.77 -8.20 21.52
C GLY A 37 8.30 -9.31 20.56
N PRO A 38 7.04 -9.77 20.64
CA PRO A 38 6.61 -10.92 19.87
C PRO A 38 6.70 -10.59 18.38
N SER A 39 7.34 -11.47 17.60
CA SER A 39 7.20 -11.47 16.16
C SER A 39 5.73 -11.69 15.81
N THR A 40 5.26 -11.10 14.71
CA THR A 40 3.89 -11.29 14.20
C THR A 40 3.54 -12.77 14.03
N SER A 41 4.52 -13.66 13.83
CA SER A 41 4.32 -15.11 13.81
C SER A 41 3.81 -15.70 15.13
N GLY A 42 4.22 -15.16 16.29
CA GLY A 42 3.88 -15.73 17.60
C GLY A 42 2.44 -15.52 18.03
N VAL A 43 1.76 -14.50 17.48
CA VAL A 43 0.33 -14.29 17.68
C VAL A 43 -0.46 -15.39 16.96
N TRP A 44 -0.07 -15.74 15.73
CA TRP A 44 -0.72 -16.77 14.93
C TRP A 44 -0.46 -18.19 15.44
N ASP A 45 0.78 -18.48 15.87
CA ASP A 45 1.14 -19.80 16.44
C ASP A 45 0.32 -20.13 17.71
N ALA A 46 -0.06 -19.12 18.49
CA ALA A 46 -0.95 -19.28 19.65
C ALA A 46 -2.44 -19.40 19.27
N ILE A 47 -2.84 -18.88 18.11
CA ILE A 47 -4.22 -18.90 17.59
C ILE A 47 -4.56 -20.25 16.96
N PHE A 48 -3.62 -20.89 16.25
CA PHE A 48 -3.84 -22.12 15.47
C PHE A 48 -3.41 -23.41 16.19
N SER A 49 -3.23 -23.38 17.51
CA SER A 49 -3.10 -24.61 18.30
C SER A 49 -4.44 -25.36 18.28
N PRO A 50 -4.48 -26.70 18.11
CA PRO A 50 -5.71 -27.46 17.88
C PRO A 50 -6.58 -27.49 19.13
N ALA A 51 -7.34 -26.43 19.35
CA ALA A 51 -8.26 -26.27 20.45
C ALA A 51 -9.59 -25.81 19.82
N GLY A 52 -10.48 -26.78 19.59
CA GLY A 52 -11.69 -26.62 18.76
C GLY A 52 -12.60 -25.45 19.14
N GLY A 53 -13.63 -25.20 18.33
CA GLY A 53 -14.46 -23.98 18.31
C GLY A 53 -15.03 -23.43 19.63
N ASN A 54 -15.00 -24.20 20.73
CA ASN A 54 -15.29 -23.67 22.08
C ASN A 54 -14.27 -22.64 22.57
N VAL A 55 -12.98 -22.77 22.22
CA VAL A 55 -11.95 -21.81 22.65
C VAL A 55 -12.12 -20.47 21.95
N VAL A 56 -12.39 -20.46 20.64
CA VAL A 56 -12.66 -19.24 19.88
C VAL A 56 -13.91 -18.52 20.43
N ARG A 57 -14.98 -19.28 20.73
CA ARG A 57 -16.20 -18.71 21.35
C ARG A 57 -15.89 -18.05 22.69
N GLU A 58 -15.08 -18.67 23.54
CA GLU A 58 -14.76 -18.12 24.86
C GLU A 58 -13.85 -16.89 24.78
N ARG A 59 -12.93 -16.86 23.82
CA ARG A 59 -12.13 -15.66 23.53
C ARG A 59 -13.00 -14.48 23.11
N ILE A 60 -13.93 -14.70 22.18
CA ILE A 60 -14.87 -13.65 21.75
C ILE A 60 -15.68 -13.16 22.95
N ARG A 61 -16.28 -14.05 23.75
CA ARG A 61 -17.06 -13.64 24.94
C ARG A 61 -16.24 -12.80 25.91
N THR A 62 -15.01 -13.22 26.18
CA THR A 62 -14.10 -12.49 27.07
C THR A 62 -13.77 -11.12 26.51
N ALA A 63 -13.39 -11.03 25.23
CA ALA A 63 -13.01 -9.78 24.59
C ALA A 63 -14.19 -8.80 24.43
N LEU A 64 -15.42 -9.32 24.26
CA LEU A 64 -16.64 -8.51 24.24
C LEU A 64 -16.91 -7.79 25.57
N GLN A 65 -16.47 -8.35 26.71
CA GLN A 65 -16.61 -7.69 28.01
C GLN A 65 -15.72 -6.44 28.12
N SER A 66 -14.60 -6.41 27.40
CA SER A 66 -13.70 -5.26 27.35
C SER A 66 -13.98 -4.29 26.19
N LEU A 67 -14.79 -4.69 25.21
CA LEU A 67 -15.11 -3.83 24.06
C LEU A 67 -16.09 -2.72 24.45
N ALA A 68 -15.54 -1.57 24.86
CA ALA A 68 -16.30 -0.43 25.35
C ALA A 68 -17.41 0.05 24.39
N PRO A 69 -17.18 0.19 23.07
CA PRO A 69 -18.24 0.63 22.15
C PRO A 69 -19.46 -0.31 22.16
N ALA A 70 -19.24 -1.63 22.16
CA ALA A 70 -20.33 -2.60 22.19
C ALA A 70 -21.15 -2.54 23.48
N ARG A 71 -20.49 -2.33 24.63
CA ARG A 71 -21.19 -2.18 25.92
C ARG A 71 -22.13 -0.99 25.97
N VAL A 72 -21.72 0.14 25.39
CA VAL A 72 -22.55 1.35 25.32
C VAL A 72 -23.81 1.07 24.49
N VAL A 73 -23.65 0.45 23.32
CA VAL A 73 -24.77 0.10 22.44
C VAL A 73 -25.72 -0.90 23.11
N PHE A 74 -25.19 -1.94 23.74
CA PHE A 74 -26.02 -2.95 24.41
C PHE A 74 -26.79 -2.37 25.61
N GLY A 75 -26.18 -1.45 26.36
CA GLY A 75 -26.85 -0.74 27.45
C GLY A 75 -28.00 0.14 26.95
N GLU A 76 -27.78 0.85 25.85
CA GLU A 76 -28.80 1.71 25.24
C GLU A 76 -29.94 0.91 24.62
N ALA A 77 -29.64 -0.17 23.90
CA ALA A 77 -30.68 -1.05 23.39
C ALA A 77 -31.50 -1.69 24.53
N ALA A 78 -30.85 -2.07 25.63
CA ALA A 78 -31.51 -2.65 26.79
C ALA A 78 -32.42 -1.65 27.51
N SER A 79 -31.99 -0.39 27.68
CA SER A 79 -32.82 0.67 28.31
C SER A 79 -34.10 0.95 27.52
N ARG A 80 -34.06 0.74 26.20
CA ARG A 80 -35.17 0.92 25.26
C ARG A 80 -36.00 -0.36 25.04
N GLY A 81 -35.57 -1.50 25.58
CA GLY A 81 -36.21 -2.80 25.34
C GLY A 81 -36.09 -3.29 23.89
N GLU A 82 -35.14 -2.75 23.13
CA GLU A 82 -34.92 -3.06 21.71
C GLU A 82 -33.98 -4.27 21.54
N ARG A 83 -34.08 -4.93 20.38
CA ARG A 83 -33.12 -5.98 19.99
C ARG A 83 -31.99 -5.36 19.18
N VAL A 84 -30.76 -5.78 19.47
CA VAL A 84 -29.58 -5.41 18.70
C VAL A 84 -28.63 -6.60 18.65
N TYR A 85 -27.97 -6.77 17.52
CA TYR A 85 -26.94 -7.79 17.31
C TYR A 85 -25.65 -7.11 16.92
N LEU A 86 -24.54 -7.50 17.54
CA LEU A 86 -23.21 -7.20 17.01
C LEU A 86 -22.90 -8.21 15.91
N VAL A 87 -22.41 -7.77 14.76
CA VAL A 87 -22.23 -8.64 13.59
C VAL A 87 -20.91 -8.37 12.87
N GLY A 88 -20.51 -9.29 11.99
CA GLY A 88 -19.52 -8.99 10.97
C GLY A 88 -18.06 -9.01 11.43
N GLY A 89 -17.28 -8.10 10.85
CA GLY A 89 -15.83 -8.07 10.98
C GLY A 89 -15.33 -7.90 12.41
N ALA A 90 -16.10 -7.24 13.27
CA ALA A 90 -15.74 -7.07 14.67
C ALA A 90 -15.60 -8.42 15.40
N LEU A 91 -16.53 -9.36 15.17
CA LEU A 91 -16.47 -10.68 15.78
C LEU A 91 -15.30 -11.52 15.23
N ARG A 92 -15.01 -11.40 13.93
CA ARG A 92 -13.82 -12.00 13.31
C ARG A 92 -12.54 -11.47 13.96
N ASP A 93 -12.42 -10.15 14.09
CA ASP A 93 -11.22 -9.52 14.62
C ASP A 93 -10.99 -9.94 16.08
N LEU A 94 -12.05 -9.94 16.91
CA LEU A 94 -11.98 -10.45 18.28
C LEU A 94 -11.58 -11.94 18.33
N ALA A 95 -12.11 -12.77 17.41
CA ALA A 95 -11.73 -14.18 17.29
C ALA A 95 -10.23 -14.35 17.00
N LEU A 96 -9.68 -13.48 16.16
CA LEU A 96 -8.26 -13.42 15.82
C LEU A 96 -7.41 -12.72 16.90
N GLY A 97 -8.02 -12.23 17.98
CA GLY A 97 -7.32 -11.50 19.05
C GLY A 97 -6.90 -10.08 18.64
N LEU A 98 -7.54 -9.51 17.62
CA LEU A 98 -7.35 -8.15 17.15
C LEU A 98 -8.40 -7.21 17.77
N GLU A 99 -8.07 -5.93 17.88
CA GLU A 99 -9.02 -4.90 18.30
C GLU A 99 -9.80 -4.38 17.09
N PRO A 100 -11.14 -4.46 17.09
CA PRO A 100 -11.93 -4.01 15.95
C PRO A 100 -12.02 -2.48 15.90
N VAL A 101 -11.78 -1.92 14.71
CA VAL A 101 -11.86 -0.47 14.46
C VAL A 101 -13.28 -0.06 14.03
N ASP A 102 -13.90 -0.88 13.19
CA ASP A 102 -15.27 -0.72 12.72
C ASP A 102 -16.17 -1.73 13.44
N VAL A 103 -17.26 -1.26 14.04
CA VAL A 103 -18.18 -2.10 14.82
C VAL A 103 -19.59 -1.99 14.25
N ASP A 104 -20.05 -3.07 13.62
CA ASP A 104 -21.33 -3.14 12.93
C ASP A 104 -22.42 -3.74 13.82
N PHE A 105 -23.58 -3.07 13.85
CA PHE A 105 -24.77 -3.52 14.54
C PHE A 105 -25.96 -3.67 13.60
N VAL A 106 -26.77 -4.69 13.88
CA VAL A 106 -28.06 -4.90 13.22
C VAL A 106 -29.17 -4.72 14.26
N SER A 107 -30.16 -3.89 13.94
CA SER A 107 -31.32 -3.62 14.78
C SER A 107 -32.59 -3.57 13.92
N PRO A 108 -33.76 -3.94 14.45
CA PRO A 108 -35.05 -3.65 13.80
C PRO A 108 -35.30 -2.15 13.62
N ASN A 109 -34.79 -1.31 14.53
CA ASN A 109 -34.98 0.14 14.54
C ASN A 109 -33.62 0.86 14.55
N PRO A 110 -32.81 0.74 13.48
CA PRO A 110 -31.42 1.17 13.49
C PRO A 110 -31.24 2.69 13.63
N TYR A 111 -32.13 3.48 13.02
CA TYR A 111 -32.08 4.95 13.12
C TYR A 111 -32.32 5.44 14.55
N GLU A 112 -33.36 4.91 15.20
CA GLU A 112 -33.76 5.30 16.55
C GLU A 112 -32.66 4.99 17.56
N LEU A 113 -32.04 3.80 17.45
CA LEU A 113 -30.91 3.42 18.29
C LEU A 113 -29.68 4.30 18.02
N ALA A 114 -29.34 4.53 16.74
CA ALA A 114 -28.22 5.39 16.37
C ALA A 114 -28.41 6.84 16.82
N SER A 115 -29.62 7.38 16.69
CA SER A 115 -29.96 8.74 17.12
C SER A 115 -29.83 8.90 18.63
N SER A 116 -30.38 7.95 19.41
CA SER A 116 -30.27 7.97 20.88
C SER A 116 -28.81 7.98 21.35
N LEU A 117 -27.98 7.14 20.73
CA LEU A 117 -26.55 7.08 21.01
C LEU A 117 -25.81 8.36 20.62
N ALA A 118 -26.13 8.91 19.44
CA ALA A 118 -25.53 10.15 18.97
C ALA A 118 -25.88 11.33 19.89
N ASP A 119 -27.14 11.44 20.31
CA ASP A 119 -27.62 12.47 21.22
C ASP A 119 -26.92 12.38 22.58
N GLY A 120 -26.83 11.17 23.15
CA GLY A 120 -26.13 10.93 24.41
C GLY A 120 -24.62 11.24 24.35
N ALA A 121 -24.01 11.12 23.17
CA ALA A 121 -22.60 11.42 22.93
C ALA A 121 -22.32 12.84 22.40
N GLY A 122 -23.35 13.66 22.19
CA GLY A 122 -23.21 14.98 21.55
C GLY A 122 -22.68 14.91 20.11
N LYS A 123 -22.95 13.81 19.39
CA LYS A 123 -22.56 13.56 18.00
C LYS A 123 -23.78 13.67 17.08
N ARG A 124 -23.57 13.48 15.77
CA ARG A 124 -24.65 13.43 14.78
C ARG A 124 -24.60 12.11 14.02
N VAL A 125 -25.78 11.60 13.68
CA VAL A 125 -25.93 10.44 12.81
C VAL A 125 -25.64 10.85 11.36
N VAL A 126 -24.84 10.04 10.66
CA VAL A 126 -24.58 10.17 9.23
C VAL A 126 -25.28 9.02 8.51
N SER A 127 -26.17 9.33 7.57
CA SER A 127 -26.81 8.32 6.72
C SER A 127 -25.93 8.03 5.50
N LEU A 128 -25.61 6.75 5.29
CA LEU A 128 -24.78 6.26 4.19
C LEU A 128 -25.55 5.21 3.38
N GLY A 129 -25.22 5.07 2.10
CA GLY A 129 -25.80 4.03 1.23
C GLY A 129 -27.05 4.46 0.46
N LYS A 130 -27.77 3.49 -0.10
CA LYS A 130 -29.00 3.72 -0.88
C LYS A 130 -30.19 3.92 0.06
N GLU A 131 -31.14 4.77 -0.32
CA GLU A 131 -32.35 5.07 0.48
C GLU A 131 -33.15 3.83 0.92
N ALA A 132 -33.11 2.75 0.13
CA ALA A 132 -33.81 1.50 0.43
C ALA A 132 -33.18 0.66 1.56
N ALA A 133 -31.90 0.88 1.88
CA ALA A 133 -31.18 0.16 2.93
C ALA A 133 -30.07 1.05 3.51
N PRO A 134 -30.43 2.12 4.25
CA PRO A 134 -29.46 3.05 4.81
C PRO A 134 -28.65 2.40 5.93
N THR A 135 -27.35 2.69 5.94
CA THR A 135 -26.47 2.47 7.09
C THR A 135 -26.39 3.77 7.88
N TYR A 136 -26.71 3.73 9.17
CA TYR A 136 -26.62 4.88 10.06
C TYR A 136 -25.31 4.82 10.83
N ARG A 137 -24.42 5.77 10.58
CA ARG A 137 -23.10 5.85 11.18
C ARG A 137 -23.05 6.87 12.32
N VAL A 138 -22.49 6.46 13.45
CA VAL A 138 -22.22 7.32 14.61
C VAL A 138 -20.71 7.35 14.86
N PRO A 139 -20.02 8.47 14.54
CA PRO A 139 -18.59 8.61 14.79
C PRO A 139 -18.35 8.96 16.27
N LEU A 140 -17.86 7.99 17.04
CA LEU A 140 -17.37 8.22 18.41
C LEU A 140 -15.86 8.53 18.37
N ASP A 141 -15.32 9.08 19.45
CA ASP A 141 -13.92 9.52 19.48
C ASP A 141 -12.92 8.36 19.32
N ALA A 142 -13.30 7.14 19.71
CA ALA A 142 -12.45 5.95 19.67
C ALA A 142 -12.92 4.86 18.70
N ALA A 143 -14.12 4.99 18.10
CA ALA A 143 -14.69 3.96 17.25
C ALA A 143 -15.74 4.54 16.30
N VAL A 144 -15.95 3.85 15.17
CA VAL A 144 -17.06 4.13 14.26
C VAL A 144 -18.10 3.03 14.45
N LEU A 145 -19.33 3.44 14.77
CA LEU A 145 -20.45 2.53 14.95
C LEU A 145 -21.39 2.63 13.75
N ASP A 146 -21.65 1.50 13.11
CA ASP A 146 -22.58 1.42 11.98
C ASP A 146 -23.81 0.60 12.36
N PHE A 147 -25.00 1.14 12.06
CA PHE A 147 -26.29 0.52 12.36
C PHE A 147 -27.06 0.25 11.08
N THR A 148 -27.51 -0.99 10.90
CA THR A 148 -28.27 -1.43 9.74
C THR A 148 -29.57 -2.11 10.14
N ALA A 149 -30.57 -2.06 9.26
CA ALA A 149 -31.83 -2.74 9.46
C ALA A 149 -31.66 -4.25 9.24
N LEU A 150 -32.39 -5.06 10.03
CA LEU A 150 -32.44 -6.50 9.86
C LEU A 150 -33.02 -6.88 8.49
N GLN A 151 -32.28 -7.68 7.71
CA GLN A 151 -32.76 -8.15 6.40
C GLN A 151 -33.30 -9.59 6.46
N GLY A 152 -34.17 -9.95 5.51
CA GLY A 152 -34.58 -11.34 5.31
C GLY A 152 -35.43 -11.94 6.44
N GLY A 153 -36.06 -11.12 7.29
CA GLY A 153 -37.01 -11.56 8.32
C GLY A 153 -36.39 -12.16 9.58
N GLY A 154 -35.07 -12.22 9.70
CA GLY A 154 -34.36 -12.81 10.84
C GLY A 154 -32.86 -12.54 10.81
N ILE A 155 -32.21 -12.60 11.97
CA ILE A 155 -30.75 -12.40 12.06
C ILE A 155 -29.99 -13.50 11.33
N GLU A 156 -30.45 -14.75 11.38
CA GLU A 156 -29.82 -15.85 10.66
C GLU A 156 -29.85 -15.63 9.13
N THR A 157 -30.99 -15.20 8.59
CA THR A 157 -31.10 -14.87 7.16
C THR A 157 -30.24 -13.67 6.78
N ASP A 158 -30.13 -12.66 7.64
CA ASP A 158 -29.22 -11.51 7.42
C ASP A 158 -27.76 -11.98 7.33
N LEU A 159 -27.32 -12.81 8.28
CA LEU A 159 -25.96 -13.36 8.30
C LEU A 159 -25.67 -14.20 7.04
N LEU A 160 -26.64 -14.96 6.55
CA LEU A 160 -26.50 -15.78 5.34
C LEU A 160 -26.42 -14.99 4.02
N ARG A 161 -26.70 -13.68 4.02
CA ARG A 161 -26.54 -12.78 2.84
C ARG A 161 -25.15 -12.13 2.76
N ARG A 162 -24.32 -12.33 3.80
CA ARG A 162 -22.99 -11.73 3.90
C ARG A 162 -22.01 -12.41 2.95
N ASP A 163 -20.84 -11.83 2.85
CA ASP A 163 -19.83 -12.22 1.88
C ASP A 163 -19.13 -13.53 2.25
N PHE A 164 -18.45 -13.56 3.38
CA PHE A 164 -17.63 -14.69 3.83
C PHE A 164 -18.15 -15.25 5.15
N THR A 165 -17.99 -16.55 5.34
CA THR A 165 -18.50 -17.28 6.52
C THR A 165 -18.02 -16.66 7.83
N PHE A 166 -16.73 -16.29 7.91
CA PHE A 166 -16.16 -15.64 9.09
C PHE A 166 -16.69 -14.22 9.36
N ASN A 167 -17.31 -13.57 8.37
CA ASN A 167 -18.02 -12.30 8.53
C ASN A 167 -19.53 -12.51 8.74
N ALA A 168 -20.02 -13.74 8.62
CA ALA A 168 -21.41 -14.14 8.85
C ALA A 168 -21.64 -14.57 10.32
N LEU A 169 -20.93 -13.93 11.24
CA LEU A 169 -21.07 -14.12 12.68
C LEU A 169 -21.97 -13.04 13.27
N GLY A 170 -22.78 -13.43 14.27
CA GLY A 170 -23.58 -12.53 15.08
C GLY A 170 -23.43 -12.81 16.58
N TYR A 171 -23.68 -11.81 17.40
CA TYR A 171 -23.71 -11.94 18.86
C TYR A 171 -24.98 -11.28 19.39
N ASP A 172 -25.75 -12.05 20.15
CA ASP A 172 -26.94 -11.57 20.86
C ASP A 172 -26.57 -11.25 22.31
N PRO A 173 -26.59 -9.96 22.73
CA PRO A 173 -26.24 -9.56 24.09
C PRO A 173 -27.26 -10.04 25.14
N ARG A 174 -28.49 -10.39 24.74
CA ARG A 174 -29.55 -10.85 25.66
C ARG A 174 -29.36 -12.30 26.04
N THR A 175 -29.06 -13.16 25.07
CA THR A 175 -28.80 -14.60 25.32
C THR A 175 -27.32 -14.87 25.62
N ARG A 176 -26.42 -13.94 25.28
CA ARG A 176 -24.96 -14.08 25.32
C ARG A 176 -24.45 -15.20 24.39
N GLU A 177 -25.19 -15.46 23.32
CA GLU A 177 -24.88 -16.48 22.34
C GLU A 177 -24.21 -15.89 21.11
N ILE A 178 -23.28 -16.67 20.54
CA ILE A 178 -22.68 -16.38 19.24
C ILE A 178 -23.45 -17.20 18.21
N LEU A 179 -24.10 -16.48 17.29
CA LEU A 179 -24.83 -16.97 16.14
C LEU A 179 -23.84 -17.20 15.01
N ASP A 180 -23.81 -18.43 14.49
CA ASP A 180 -22.89 -18.84 13.42
C ASP A 180 -23.60 -19.79 12.43
N PRO A 181 -24.55 -19.28 11.61
CA PRO A 181 -25.30 -20.13 10.68
C PRO A 181 -24.46 -20.60 9.49
N ALA A 182 -23.31 -19.97 9.23
CA ALA A 182 -22.45 -20.26 8.08
C ALA A 182 -21.18 -21.05 8.44
N ASN A 183 -21.03 -21.49 9.70
CA ASN A 183 -19.83 -22.16 10.22
C ASN A 183 -18.54 -21.32 10.07
N GLY A 184 -18.65 -20.00 10.23
CA GLY A 184 -17.55 -19.05 10.16
C GLY A 184 -16.50 -19.25 11.24
N LEU A 185 -16.87 -19.71 12.44
CA LEU A 185 -15.89 -20.02 13.49
C LEU A 185 -15.02 -21.23 13.11
N GLY A 186 -15.60 -22.23 12.44
CA GLY A 186 -14.85 -23.38 11.93
C GLY A 186 -13.89 -22.99 10.80
N ASP A 187 -14.33 -22.11 9.89
CA ASP A 187 -13.46 -21.60 8.82
C ASP A 187 -12.35 -20.67 9.36
N LEU A 188 -12.61 -19.90 10.43
CA LEU A 188 -11.58 -19.13 11.13
C LEU A 188 -10.48 -20.04 11.72
N ASP A 189 -10.88 -21.12 12.39
CA ASP A 189 -9.97 -22.11 12.96
C ASP A 189 -9.16 -22.84 11.87
N ALA A 190 -9.78 -23.14 10.74
CA ALA A 190 -9.14 -23.80 9.60
C ALA A 190 -8.29 -22.87 8.70
N GLY A 191 -8.33 -21.55 8.95
CA GLY A 191 -7.69 -20.54 8.11
C GLY A 191 -8.26 -20.50 6.69
N LEU A 192 -9.59 -20.52 6.55
CA LEU A 192 -10.29 -20.54 5.26
C LEU A 192 -11.03 -19.23 4.97
N ILE A 193 -10.87 -18.73 3.76
CA ILE A 193 -11.71 -17.69 3.17
C ILE A 193 -12.72 -18.40 2.29
N ARG A 194 -13.93 -18.58 2.83
CA ARG A 194 -15.05 -19.27 2.18
C ARG A 194 -16.22 -18.30 1.99
N LEU A 195 -16.80 -18.28 0.79
CA LEU A 195 -18.03 -17.55 0.54
C LEU A 195 -19.21 -18.18 1.28
N VAL A 196 -20.14 -17.36 1.76
CA VAL A 196 -21.39 -17.87 2.35
C VAL A 196 -22.25 -18.56 1.29
N SER A 197 -22.35 -17.96 0.10
CA SER A 197 -23.08 -18.50 -1.05
C SER A 197 -22.60 -17.85 -2.35
N GLU A 198 -22.93 -18.44 -3.49
CA GLU A 198 -22.68 -17.81 -4.80
C GLU A 198 -23.48 -16.51 -4.97
N GLN A 199 -24.71 -16.47 -4.46
CA GLN A 199 -25.58 -15.28 -4.47
C GLN A 199 -24.87 -14.06 -3.87
N ALA A 200 -23.96 -14.28 -2.91
CA ALA A 200 -23.19 -13.22 -2.31
C ALA A 200 -22.39 -12.41 -3.36
N LEU A 201 -21.87 -13.04 -4.42
CA LEU A 201 -21.13 -12.36 -5.48
C LEU A 201 -22.06 -11.65 -6.48
N GLU A 202 -23.27 -12.17 -6.69
CA GLU A 202 -24.26 -11.53 -7.56
C GLU A 202 -24.81 -10.25 -6.94
N ASP A 203 -25.03 -10.26 -5.62
CA ASP A 203 -25.50 -9.10 -4.87
C ASP A 203 -24.46 -7.97 -4.86
N ASP A 204 -23.16 -8.31 -4.85
CA ASP A 204 -22.07 -7.33 -4.87
C ASP A 204 -20.77 -7.91 -5.49
N PRO A 205 -20.48 -7.61 -6.76
CA PRO A 205 -19.31 -8.15 -7.45
C PRO A 205 -17.98 -7.71 -6.85
N VAL A 206 -17.96 -6.60 -6.09
CA VAL A 206 -16.76 -6.11 -5.37
C VAL A 206 -16.23 -7.14 -4.37
N ARG A 207 -17.09 -8.06 -3.89
CA ARG A 207 -16.69 -9.16 -3.00
C ARG A 207 -15.66 -10.08 -3.62
N VAL A 208 -15.53 -10.12 -4.96
CA VAL A 208 -14.43 -10.82 -5.62
C VAL A 208 -13.09 -10.25 -5.19
N LEU A 209 -12.91 -8.93 -5.28
CA LEU A 209 -11.70 -8.25 -4.82
C LEU A 209 -11.53 -8.34 -3.31
N ARG A 210 -12.64 -8.28 -2.56
CA ARG A 210 -12.62 -8.37 -1.10
C ARG A 210 -12.02 -9.70 -0.62
N ALA A 211 -12.23 -10.80 -1.34
CA ALA A 211 -11.61 -12.10 -1.05
C ALA A 211 -10.07 -12.03 -1.13
N TYR A 212 -9.54 -11.43 -2.20
CA TYR A 212 -8.10 -11.26 -2.38
C TYR A 212 -7.51 -10.21 -1.44
N ARG A 213 -8.27 -9.18 -1.06
CA ARG A 213 -7.87 -8.27 0.03
C ARG A 213 -7.71 -9.06 1.33
N PHE A 214 -8.66 -9.92 1.69
CA PHE A 214 -8.51 -10.77 2.89
C PHE A 214 -7.32 -11.71 2.76
N LEU A 215 -7.07 -12.29 1.59
CA LEU A 215 -5.89 -13.11 1.32
C LEU A 215 -4.58 -12.33 1.52
N ALA A 216 -4.56 -11.03 1.19
CA ALA A 216 -3.43 -10.14 1.41
C ALA A 216 -3.27 -9.71 2.87
N GLN A 217 -4.37 -9.60 3.64
CA GLN A 217 -4.33 -9.12 5.03
C GLN A 217 -4.17 -10.24 6.06
N LEU A 218 -4.58 -11.47 5.70
CA LEU A 218 -4.57 -12.64 6.55
C LEU A 218 -3.62 -13.70 5.94
N PRO A 219 -2.30 -13.61 6.19
CA PRO A 219 -1.29 -14.45 5.53
C PRO A 219 -1.48 -15.95 5.77
N GLU A 220 -2.00 -16.33 6.95
CA GLU A 220 -2.25 -17.74 7.32
C GLU A 220 -3.53 -18.32 6.69
N PHE A 221 -4.37 -17.47 6.09
CA PHE A 221 -5.62 -17.90 5.48
C PHE A 221 -5.41 -18.31 4.03
N ARG A 222 -6.22 -19.23 3.52
CA ARG A 222 -6.27 -19.61 2.10
C ARG A 222 -7.69 -19.53 1.57
N LEU A 223 -7.83 -19.31 0.26
CA LEU A 223 -9.12 -19.44 -0.40
C LEU A 223 -9.56 -20.91 -0.34
N GLU A 224 -10.83 -21.12 -0.06
CA GLU A 224 -11.45 -22.42 -0.22
C GLU A 224 -11.61 -22.74 -1.72
N ALA A 225 -11.48 -24.02 -2.12
CA ALA A 225 -11.33 -24.40 -3.52
C ALA A 225 -12.54 -24.03 -4.40
N ASP A 226 -13.77 -24.28 -3.93
CA ASP A 226 -14.97 -23.90 -4.67
C ASP A 226 -15.15 -22.37 -4.71
N THR A 227 -14.80 -21.69 -3.62
CA THR A 227 -14.75 -20.23 -3.53
C THR A 227 -13.79 -19.66 -4.58
N GLU A 228 -12.55 -20.14 -4.66
CA GLU A 228 -11.55 -19.69 -5.64
C GLU A 228 -12.05 -19.86 -7.08
N ARG A 229 -12.65 -21.00 -7.41
CA ARG A 229 -13.23 -21.25 -8.73
C ARG A 229 -14.35 -20.25 -9.05
N LEU A 230 -15.25 -19.98 -8.09
CA LEU A 230 -16.35 -19.03 -8.26
C LEU A 230 -15.86 -17.59 -8.44
N LEU A 231 -14.82 -17.18 -7.71
CA LEU A 231 -14.19 -15.86 -7.84
C LEU A 231 -13.66 -15.65 -9.26
N GLY A 232 -12.96 -16.64 -9.82
CA GLY A 232 -12.50 -16.60 -11.21
C GLY A 232 -13.66 -16.56 -12.21
N PHE A 233 -14.68 -17.39 -12.03
CA PHE A 233 -15.86 -17.42 -12.91
C PHE A 233 -16.64 -16.10 -12.93
N ARG A 234 -16.76 -15.43 -11.78
CA ARG A 234 -17.49 -14.14 -11.64
C ARG A 234 -16.61 -12.91 -11.82
N ALA A 235 -15.32 -13.05 -12.14
CA ALA A 235 -14.38 -11.95 -12.26
C ALA A 235 -14.85 -10.83 -13.20
N GLY A 236 -15.51 -11.17 -14.32
CA GLY A 236 -16.00 -10.20 -15.29
C GLY A 236 -17.02 -9.21 -14.73
N ALA A 237 -17.80 -9.60 -13.72
CA ALA A 237 -18.79 -8.73 -13.07
C ALA A 237 -18.16 -7.55 -12.31
N LEU A 238 -16.84 -7.60 -12.05
CA LEU A 238 -16.12 -6.46 -11.48
C LEU A 238 -16.19 -5.22 -12.36
N LEU A 239 -16.35 -5.37 -13.69
CA LEU A 239 -16.46 -4.24 -14.61
C LEU A 239 -17.75 -3.43 -14.44
N ASP A 240 -18.78 -4.03 -13.84
CA ASP A 240 -20.06 -3.37 -13.55
C ASP A 240 -20.03 -2.60 -12.22
N ALA A 241 -18.99 -2.80 -11.40
CA ALA A 241 -18.86 -2.14 -10.12
C ALA A 241 -18.35 -0.69 -10.25
N PRO A 242 -18.78 0.22 -9.37
CA PRO A 242 -18.23 1.58 -9.33
C PRO A 242 -16.70 1.55 -9.13
N PRO A 243 -15.90 2.26 -9.95
CA PRO A 243 -14.45 2.26 -9.86
C PRO A 243 -13.89 2.65 -8.50
N GLU A 244 -14.58 3.55 -7.78
CA GLU A 244 -14.19 3.99 -6.44
C GLU A 244 -14.25 2.85 -5.43
N ARG A 245 -15.21 1.92 -5.58
CA ARG A 245 -15.31 0.74 -4.71
C ARG A 245 -14.23 -0.29 -5.03
N LEU A 246 -13.89 -0.46 -6.32
CA LEU A 246 -12.76 -1.30 -6.73
C LEU A 246 -11.45 -0.75 -6.19
N HIS A 247 -11.25 0.57 -6.28
CA HIS A 247 -10.07 1.25 -5.76
C HIS A 247 -9.88 1.00 -4.27
N LEU A 248 -10.93 1.14 -3.44
CA LEU A 248 -10.84 0.92 -2.00
C LEU A 248 -10.38 -0.50 -1.64
N GLU A 249 -10.84 -1.52 -2.37
CA GLU A 249 -10.39 -2.89 -2.14
C GLU A 249 -8.95 -3.10 -2.63
N LEU A 250 -8.55 -2.50 -3.75
CA LEU A 250 -7.19 -2.58 -4.28
C LEU A 250 -6.18 -1.85 -3.37
N GLU A 251 -6.49 -0.64 -2.89
CA GLU A 251 -5.65 0.11 -1.95
C GLU A 251 -5.34 -0.76 -0.73
N ARG A 252 -6.39 -1.28 -0.08
CA ARG A 252 -6.25 -2.14 1.10
C ARG A 252 -5.56 -3.48 0.82
N LEU A 253 -5.70 -4.03 -0.40
CA LEU A 253 -4.98 -5.23 -0.84
C LEU A 253 -3.48 -4.94 -0.91
N PHE A 254 -3.09 -3.83 -1.55
CA PHE A 254 -1.68 -3.46 -1.69
C PHE A 254 -1.07 -2.94 -0.39
N GLU A 255 -1.85 -2.56 0.61
CA GLU A 255 -1.39 -2.31 1.97
C GLU A 255 -1.12 -3.61 2.76
N GLY A 256 -1.85 -4.69 2.44
CA GLY A 256 -1.81 -5.98 3.13
C GLY A 256 -0.45 -6.66 3.08
N ASP A 257 -0.09 -7.40 4.12
CA ASP A 257 1.25 -8.00 4.23
C ASP A 257 1.49 -9.15 3.25
N ALA A 258 0.48 -9.76 2.64
CA ALA A 258 0.62 -10.84 1.64
C ALA A 258 0.11 -10.43 0.25
N ALA A 259 0.35 -9.17 -0.14
CA ALA A 259 -0.13 -8.60 -1.40
C ALA A 259 0.41 -9.35 -2.64
N GLY A 260 1.67 -9.80 -2.63
CA GLY A 260 2.26 -10.56 -3.73
C GLY A 260 1.61 -11.92 -3.91
N ARG A 261 1.40 -12.64 -2.81
CA ARG A 261 0.58 -13.86 -2.78
C ARG A 261 -0.83 -13.63 -3.32
N ALA A 262 -1.50 -12.54 -2.91
CA ALA A 262 -2.83 -12.24 -3.40
C ALA A 262 -2.85 -11.94 -4.91
N CYS A 263 -1.91 -11.13 -5.42
CA CYS A 263 -1.80 -10.86 -6.86
C CYS A 263 -1.50 -12.12 -7.66
N ARG A 264 -0.70 -13.06 -7.12
CA ARG A 264 -0.47 -14.36 -7.75
C ARG A 264 -1.76 -15.17 -7.88
N ALA A 265 -2.53 -15.29 -6.80
CA ALA A 265 -3.82 -16.00 -6.82
C ALA A 265 -4.83 -15.31 -7.77
N MET A 266 -4.82 -13.97 -7.84
CA MET A 266 -5.61 -13.22 -8.83
C MET A 266 -5.18 -13.51 -10.27
N ALA A 267 -3.88 -13.71 -10.53
CA ALA A 267 -3.39 -14.06 -11.86
C ALA A 267 -3.82 -15.48 -12.24
N GLU A 268 -3.67 -16.45 -11.33
CA GLU A 268 -4.04 -17.86 -11.53
C GLU A 268 -5.54 -18.05 -11.80
N SER A 269 -6.39 -17.28 -11.11
CA SER A 269 -7.84 -17.26 -11.31
C SER A 269 -8.31 -16.37 -12.48
N GLY A 270 -7.40 -15.61 -13.09
CA GLY A 270 -7.70 -14.66 -14.17
C GLY A 270 -8.29 -13.31 -13.73
N VAL A 271 -8.61 -13.13 -12.44
CA VAL A 271 -9.17 -11.91 -11.86
C VAL A 271 -8.24 -10.71 -12.08
N LEU A 272 -6.92 -10.90 -12.00
CA LEU A 272 -5.93 -9.83 -12.17
C LEU A 272 -6.07 -9.15 -13.54
N PHE A 273 -6.33 -9.93 -14.59
CA PHE A 273 -6.40 -9.44 -15.97
C PHE A 273 -7.70 -8.70 -16.29
N VAL A 274 -8.75 -8.84 -15.47
CA VAL A 274 -9.96 -8.01 -15.60
C VAL A 274 -9.65 -6.56 -15.21
N LEU A 275 -8.82 -6.36 -14.19
CA LEU A 275 -8.48 -5.05 -13.64
C LEU A 275 -7.27 -4.42 -14.36
N PHE A 276 -6.29 -5.27 -14.68
CA PHE A 276 -5.03 -4.93 -15.32
C PHE A 276 -4.88 -5.73 -16.63
N PRO A 277 -5.73 -5.48 -17.65
CA PRO A 277 -5.66 -6.22 -18.91
C PRO A 277 -4.30 -6.10 -19.62
N GLU A 278 -3.57 -5.01 -19.37
CA GLU A 278 -2.23 -4.77 -19.91
C GLU A 278 -1.20 -5.82 -19.45
N LEU A 279 -1.36 -6.36 -18.23
CA LEU A 279 -0.47 -7.41 -17.69
C LEU A 279 -0.57 -8.72 -18.47
N LYS A 280 -1.68 -8.97 -19.17
CA LYS A 280 -1.84 -10.19 -19.96
C LYS A 280 -0.85 -10.29 -21.11
N ARG A 281 -0.31 -9.15 -21.59
CA ARG A 281 0.74 -9.13 -22.62
C ARG A 281 2.11 -9.59 -22.11
N LEU A 282 2.28 -9.69 -20.79
CA LEU A 282 3.51 -10.14 -20.14
C LEU A 282 3.50 -11.65 -19.87
N ASP A 283 2.31 -12.27 -19.88
CA ASP A 283 2.13 -13.71 -19.72
C ASP A 283 2.72 -14.46 -20.92
N GLY A 284 3.63 -15.41 -20.66
CA GLY A 284 4.38 -16.11 -21.71
C GLY A 284 5.42 -15.27 -22.47
N LEU A 285 5.61 -13.99 -22.11
CA LEU A 285 6.66 -13.16 -22.69
C LEU A 285 8.02 -13.58 -22.12
N ALA A 286 8.76 -14.40 -22.86
CA ALA A 286 10.07 -14.87 -22.44
C ALA A 286 11.04 -13.69 -22.18
N GLN A 287 11.64 -13.68 -20.99
CA GLN A 287 12.86 -12.92 -20.74
C GLN A 287 14.07 -13.74 -21.24
N ASN A 288 15.14 -13.04 -21.62
CA ASN A 288 16.40 -13.60 -22.14
C ASN A 288 16.89 -14.85 -21.38
N ASP A 289 17.78 -15.66 -21.97
CA ASP A 289 18.27 -16.96 -21.49
C ASP A 289 18.63 -17.12 -19.99
N TYR A 290 18.84 -16.01 -19.27
CA TYR A 290 19.08 -15.98 -17.82
C TYR A 290 17.81 -15.99 -16.96
N HIS A 291 16.62 -15.86 -17.55
CA HIS A 291 15.35 -15.79 -16.83
C HIS A 291 14.50 -17.04 -17.13
N HIS A 292 14.23 -17.84 -16.10
CA HIS A 292 13.38 -19.05 -16.21
C HIS A 292 11.87 -18.75 -16.19
N ALA A 293 11.49 -17.49 -15.97
CA ALA A 293 10.11 -17.03 -15.84
C ALA A 293 9.80 -16.04 -16.97
N ASP A 294 8.54 -15.99 -17.40
CA ASP A 294 8.07 -14.87 -18.21
C ASP A 294 8.04 -13.57 -17.39
N VAL A 295 7.85 -12.45 -18.08
CA VAL A 295 7.87 -11.12 -17.44
C VAL A 295 6.79 -10.99 -16.35
N LEU A 296 5.60 -11.55 -16.56
CA LEU A 296 4.51 -11.47 -15.56
C LEU A 296 4.90 -12.18 -14.26
N ARG A 297 5.36 -13.43 -14.38
CA ARG A 297 5.78 -14.25 -13.25
C ARG A 297 6.95 -13.60 -12.51
N HIS A 298 7.88 -12.98 -13.23
CA HIS A 298 8.97 -12.19 -12.64
C HIS A 298 8.44 -11.02 -11.78
N SER A 299 7.52 -10.21 -12.32
CA SER A 299 6.91 -9.11 -11.56
C SER A 299 6.15 -9.59 -10.32
N LEU A 300 5.44 -10.71 -10.41
CA LEU A 300 4.73 -11.33 -9.27
C LEU A 300 5.70 -11.94 -8.24
N GLU A 301 6.81 -12.53 -8.66
CA GLU A 301 7.88 -13.01 -7.77
C GLU A 301 8.55 -11.83 -7.05
N ALA A 302 8.87 -10.74 -7.76
CA ALA A 302 9.45 -9.52 -7.17
C ALA A 302 8.49 -8.84 -6.18
N LEU A 303 7.19 -8.85 -6.47
CA LEU A 303 6.18 -8.35 -5.56
C LEU A 303 6.09 -9.19 -4.26
N ALA A 304 6.15 -10.52 -4.39
CA ALA A 304 6.10 -11.44 -3.25
C ALA A 304 7.35 -11.37 -2.34
N GLU A 305 8.47 -10.82 -2.80
CA GLU A 305 9.62 -10.51 -1.94
C GLU A 305 9.30 -9.43 -0.87
N PHE A 306 8.18 -8.72 -1.03
CA PHE A 306 7.58 -7.80 -0.07
C PHE A 306 6.34 -8.36 0.63
N ASP A 307 6.16 -9.68 0.62
CA ASP A 307 5.22 -10.33 1.52
C ASP A 307 5.82 -10.38 2.94
N GLY A 308 5.15 -9.72 3.88
CA GLY A 308 5.62 -9.40 5.21
C GLY A 308 6.68 -8.29 5.23
N PRO A 309 7.25 -7.98 6.42
CA PRO A 309 8.43 -7.14 6.51
C PRO A 309 9.65 -7.92 6.00
N PRO A 310 10.28 -7.54 4.87
CA PRO A 310 11.39 -8.30 4.34
C PRO A 310 12.61 -8.17 5.25
N ARG A 311 13.12 -9.29 5.78
CA ARG A 311 14.33 -9.29 6.62
C ARG A 311 15.54 -8.69 5.91
N TRP A 312 15.59 -8.78 4.58
CA TRP A 312 16.65 -8.16 3.79
C TRP A 312 16.57 -6.63 3.83
N ALA A 313 15.38 -6.03 3.89
CA ALA A 313 15.23 -4.58 3.90
C ALA A 313 15.83 -3.97 5.17
N GLU A 314 15.57 -4.59 6.32
CA GLU A 314 16.19 -4.21 7.60
C GLU A 314 17.72 -4.34 7.56
N ARG A 315 18.26 -5.46 7.04
CA ARG A 315 19.71 -5.67 6.89
C ARG A 315 20.40 -4.65 5.99
N LEU A 316 19.65 -4.06 5.05
CA LEU A 316 20.16 -3.00 4.16
C LEU A 316 19.99 -1.59 4.76
N GLY A 317 19.34 -1.44 5.92
CA GLY A 317 19.07 -0.15 6.53
C GLY A 317 17.92 0.63 5.87
N LEU A 318 17.03 -0.04 5.14
CA LEU A 318 15.84 0.61 4.59
C LEU A 318 14.85 0.96 5.71
N PRO A 319 14.15 2.10 5.61
CA PRO A 319 13.15 2.48 6.60
C PRO A 319 11.93 1.55 6.53
N ARG A 320 11.14 1.54 7.61
CA ARG A 320 9.80 0.92 7.56
C ARG A 320 8.89 1.78 6.69
N PHE A 321 8.19 1.14 5.77
CA PHE A 321 7.25 1.80 4.87
C PHE A 321 5.86 1.87 5.50
N GLY A 322 5.28 3.07 5.51
CA GLY A 322 3.87 3.26 5.87
C GLY A 322 2.93 2.68 4.79
N ALA A 323 1.64 2.63 5.10
CA ALA A 323 0.61 2.04 4.22
C ALA A 323 0.68 2.59 2.78
N ARG A 324 0.68 3.91 2.64
CA ARG A 324 0.81 4.61 1.35
C ARG A 324 2.10 4.28 0.59
N GLN A 325 3.21 4.13 1.30
CA GLN A 325 4.50 3.80 0.69
C GLN A 325 4.52 2.33 0.23
N LYS A 326 3.93 1.40 1.00
CA LYS A 326 3.75 0.01 0.60
C LYS A 326 2.92 -0.09 -0.68
N GLU A 327 1.80 0.63 -0.72
CA GLU A 327 0.92 0.71 -1.91
C GLU A 327 1.71 1.14 -3.15
N VAL A 328 2.39 2.29 -3.10
CA VAL A 328 3.20 2.82 -4.20
C VAL A 328 4.27 1.81 -4.65
N LEU A 329 5.01 1.23 -3.70
CA LEU A 329 6.10 0.29 -3.99
C LEU A 329 5.58 -0.98 -4.69
N ARG A 330 4.50 -1.55 -4.18
CA ARG A 330 3.91 -2.80 -4.68
C ARG A 330 3.25 -2.64 -6.03
N LEU A 331 2.52 -1.54 -6.24
CA LEU A 331 2.02 -1.17 -7.56
C LEU A 331 3.18 -0.99 -8.56
N SER A 332 4.26 -0.35 -8.13
CA SER A 332 5.43 -0.17 -8.99
C SER A 332 6.09 -1.50 -9.34
N LEU A 333 6.23 -2.43 -8.39
CA LEU A 333 6.75 -3.78 -8.66
C LEU A 333 5.87 -4.55 -9.65
N LEU A 334 4.55 -4.42 -9.56
CA LEU A 334 3.64 -5.06 -10.50
C LEU A 334 3.75 -4.48 -11.92
N LEU A 335 4.08 -3.19 -12.05
CA LEU A 335 3.96 -2.45 -13.32
C LEU A 335 5.31 -2.06 -13.98
N HIS A 336 6.45 -2.19 -13.28
CA HIS A 336 7.75 -1.64 -13.72
C HIS A 336 8.22 -2.14 -15.09
N ASP A 337 7.80 -3.35 -15.47
CA ASP A 337 8.23 -4.04 -16.68
C ASP A 337 7.19 -4.07 -17.81
N LEU A 338 6.04 -3.39 -17.65
CA LEU A 338 4.96 -3.38 -18.64
C LEU A 338 5.41 -2.99 -20.06
N GLY A 339 6.36 -2.05 -20.16
CA GLY A 339 6.91 -1.57 -21.41
C GLY A 339 7.72 -2.62 -22.20
N LYS A 340 8.10 -3.76 -21.59
CA LYS A 340 8.79 -4.85 -22.29
C LYS A 340 7.94 -5.41 -23.42
N ALA A 341 6.61 -5.44 -23.26
CA ALA A 341 5.68 -5.87 -24.31
C ALA A 341 5.70 -4.97 -25.56
N ASP A 342 6.13 -3.71 -25.44
CA ASP A 342 6.16 -2.74 -26.56
C ASP A 342 7.55 -2.55 -27.16
N THR A 343 8.60 -2.95 -26.45
CA THR A 343 10.00 -2.63 -26.80
C THR A 343 10.81 -3.87 -27.13
N ARG A 344 10.14 -5.01 -27.29
CA ARG A 344 10.79 -6.29 -27.63
C ARG A 344 11.46 -6.19 -28.99
N THR A 345 12.77 -6.41 -28.99
CA THR A 345 13.61 -6.53 -30.19
C THR A 345 14.42 -7.83 -30.12
N VAL A 346 14.81 -8.37 -31.27
CA VAL A 346 15.67 -9.56 -31.35
C VAL A 346 16.96 -9.15 -32.05
N GLY A 347 18.09 -9.31 -31.37
CA GLY A 347 19.41 -9.03 -31.90
C GLY A 347 19.83 -10.06 -32.96
N GLU A 348 20.90 -9.74 -33.69
CA GLU A 348 21.47 -10.63 -34.72
C GLU A 348 21.98 -11.96 -34.14
N ASP A 349 22.32 -11.98 -32.84
CA ASP A 349 22.73 -13.18 -32.09
C ASP A 349 21.54 -14.00 -31.55
N GLY A 350 20.31 -13.64 -31.93
CA GLY A 350 19.07 -14.27 -31.48
C GLY A 350 18.62 -13.85 -30.08
N LYS A 351 19.37 -12.98 -29.38
CA LYS A 351 19.00 -12.55 -28.03
C LYS A 351 17.90 -11.51 -28.06
N VAL A 352 16.97 -11.63 -27.11
CA VAL A 352 15.89 -10.66 -26.93
C VAL A 352 16.42 -9.43 -26.18
N HIS A 353 15.97 -8.24 -26.54
CA HIS A 353 16.28 -7.00 -25.85
C HIS A 353 15.02 -6.15 -25.65
N PHE A 354 15.02 -5.36 -24.57
CA PHE A 354 13.92 -4.48 -24.18
C PHE A 354 14.46 -3.07 -23.89
N TYR A 355 15.15 -2.47 -24.87
CA TYR A 355 15.79 -1.17 -24.68
C TYR A 355 14.75 -0.07 -24.48
N GLY A 356 14.94 0.75 -23.45
CA GLY A 356 14.08 1.90 -23.18
C GLY A 356 12.70 1.56 -22.60
N HIS A 357 12.43 0.31 -22.21
CA HIS A 357 11.10 -0.11 -21.72
C HIS A 357 10.60 0.68 -20.50
N SER A 358 11.50 1.24 -19.68
CA SER A 358 11.13 1.95 -18.45
C SER A 358 10.21 3.15 -18.71
N LYS A 359 10.37 3.85 -19.85
CA LYS A 359 9.50 5.01 -20.18
C LYS A 359 8.08 4.56 -20.56
N PRO A 360 7.87 3.63 -21.51
CA PRO A 360 6.56 3.04 -21.74
C PRO A 360 5.94 2.40 -20.48
N SER A 361 6.73 1.74 -19.62
CA SER A 361 6.23 1.22 -18.34
C SER A 361 5.67 2.32 -17.45
N ALA A 362 6.39 3.43 -17.30
CA ALA A 362 5.98 4.57 -16.50
C ALA A 362 4.69 5.23 -17.02
N ASP A 363 4.60 5.43 -18.33
CA ASP A 363 3.42 6.03 -18.97
C ASP A 363 2.19 5.14 -18.76
N ARG A 364 2.33 3.83 -19.00
CA ARG A 364 1.26 2.85 -18.75
C ARG A 364 0.87 2.77 -17.29
N ALA A 365 1.83 2.76 -16.38
CA ALA A 365 1.55 2.73 -14.94
C ALA A 365 0.69 3.94 -14.52
N SER A 366 1.01 5.15 -15.02
CA SER A 366 0.21 6.34 -14.75
C SER A 366 -1.21 6.21 -15.29
N ASP A 367 -1.36 5.77 -16.54
CA ASP A 367 -2.67 5.62 -17.20
C ASP A 367 -3.56 4.57 -16.50
N ILE A 368 -2.98 3.41 -16.15
CA ILE A 368 -3.66 2.34 -15.44
C ILE A 368 -4.16 2.81 -14.07
N LEU A 369 -3.29 3.45 -13.30
CA LEU A 369 -3.63 3.88 -11.93
C LEU A 369 -4.68 4.99 -11.93
N ARG A 370 -4.63 5.91 -12.91
CA ARG A 370 -5.67 6.93 -13.10
C ARG A 370 -7.01 6.31 -13.53
N ARG A 371 -6.98 5.31 -14.43
CA ARG A 371 -8.18 4.55 -14.84
C ARG A 371 -8.82 3.85 -13.65
N LEU A 372 -8.02 3.28 -12.75
CA LEU A 372 -8.45 2.62 -11.52
C LEU A 372 -8.71 3.58 -10.35
N ARG A 373 -8.78 4.90 -10.61
CA ARG A 373 -9.10 5.94 -9.62
C ARG A 373 -8.15 6.06 -8.43
N PHE A 374 -6.92 5.58 -8.54
CA PHE A 374 -5.90 5.89 -7.53
C PHE A 374 -5.61 7.40 -7.49
N PRO A 375 -5.28 7.98 -6.32
CA PRO A 375 -4.98 9.40 -6.26
C PRO A 375 -3.77 9.75 -7.13
N ASN A 376 -3.79 10.93 -7.77
CA ASN A 376 -2.75 11.34 -8.73
C ASN A 376 -1.32 11.21 -8.17
N ALA A 377 -1.12 11.53 -6.88
CA ALA A 377 0.16 11.37 -6.23
C ALA A 377 0.69 9.92 -6.27
N VAL A 378 -0.16 8.90 -6.08
CA VAL A 378 0.26 7.49 -6.23
C VAL A 378 0.62 7.17 -7.67
N ALA A 379 -0.20 7.59 -8.62
CA ALA A 379 0.04 7.34 -10.03
C ALA A 379 1.38 7.94 -10.49
N GLU A 380 1.69 9.18 -10.05
CA GLU A 380 2.94 9.87 -10.35
C GLU A 380 4.14 9.25 -9.66
N GLN A 381 4.02 8.89 -8.38
CA GLN A 381 5.10 8.24 -7.64
C GLN A 381 5.41 6.85 -8.23
N ALA A 382 4.39 6.04 -8.52
CA ALA A 382 4.58 4.72 -9.11
C ALA A 382 5.17 4.80 -10.52
N ALA A 383 4.70 5.73 -11.36
CA ALA A 383 5.30 5.99 -12.67
C ALA A 383 6.77 6.42 -12.56
N THR A 384 7.10 7.27 -11.59
CA THR A 384 8.49 7.70 -11.33
C THR A 384 9.38 6.53 -10.93
N LEU A 385 8.90 5.64 -10.07
CA LEU A 385 9.62 4.42 -9.70
C LEU A 385 9.80 3.48 -10.90
N CYS A 386 8.76 3.28 -11.71
CA CYS A 386 8.83 2.49 -12.95
C CYS A 386 9.83 3.08 -13.95
N LEU A 387 9.88 4.41 -14.10
CA LEU A 387 10.82 5.08 -15.00
C LEU A 387 12.27 4.88 -14.58
N HIS A 388 12.52 4.83 -13.28
CA HIS A 388 13.87 4.86 -12.71
C HIS A 388 14.37 3.51 -12.18
N HIS A 389 13.57 2.42 -12.25
CA HIS A 389 13.90 1.14 -11.62
C HIS A 389 15.26 0.54 -12.04
N LEU A 390 15.74 0.81 -13.25
CA LEU A 390 17.06 0.33 -13.71
C LEU A 390 18.24 1.15 -13.17
N ARG A 391 18.01 2.35 -12.61
CA ARG A 391 19.10 3.28 -12.24
C ARG A 391 20.05 2.70 -11.20
N PRO A 392 19.59 2.05 -10.10
CA PRO A 392 20.51 1.41 -9.16
C PRO A 392 21.38 0.32 -9.81
N LEU A 393 20.82 -0.47 -10.73
CA LEU A 393 21.59 -1.48 -11.47
C LEU A 393 22.59 -0.86 -12.45
N ALA A 394 22.23 0.26 -13.10
CA ALA A 394 23.14 1.01 -13.96
C ALA A 394 24.30 1.65 -13.19
N LEU A 395 24.05 2.09 -11.95
CA LEU A 395 25.08 2.65 -11.05
C LEU A 395 26.17 1.63 -10.72
N LEU A 396 25.84 0.35 -10.53
CA LEU A 396 26.83 -0.70 -10.29
C LEU A 396 27.88 -0.77 -11.41
N LYS A 397 27.46 -0.52 -12.65
CA LYS A 397 28.32 -0.57 -13.84
C LYS A 397 29.10 0.72 -14.09
N THR A 398 28.81 1.79 -13.34
CA THR A 398 29.36 3.13 -13.59
C THR A 398 30.64 3.37 -12.77
N SER A 399 31.60 4.10 -13.35
CA SER A 399 32.77 4.66 -12.65
C SER A 399 33.13 6.03 -13.25
N PRO A 400 33.29 7.12 -12.46
CA PRO A 400 33.21 7.20 -10.99
C PRO A 400 31.76 7.26 -10.44
N ARG A 401 31.54 6.70 -9.24
CA ARG A 401 30.18 6.49 -8.67
C ARG A 401 29.62 7.66 -7.86
N LYS A 402 30.46 8.44 -7.18
CA LYS A 402 30.03 9.47 -6.19
C LYS A 402 29.04 10.49 -6.78
N THR A 403 29.36 11.03 -7.95
CA THR A 403 28.49 11.96 -8.68
C THR A 403 27.14 11.35 -9.01
N ALA A 404 27.14 10.13 -9.53
CA ALA A 404 25.94 9.46 -9.99
C ALA A 404 25.02 9.08 -8.80
N VAL A 405 25.59 8.78 -7.63
CA VAL A 405 24.87 8.61 -6.36
C VAL A 405 24.17 9.91 -5.95
N ARG A 406 24.88 11.05 -5.93
CA ARG A 406 24.29 12.36 -5.60
C ARG A 406 23.15 12.73 -6.56
N ARG A 407 23.33 12.46 -7.86
CA ARG A 407 22.28 12.64 -8.89
C ARG A 407 21.04 11.78 -8.61
N LEU A 408 21.24 10.53 -8.20
CA LEU A 408 20.13 9.65 -7.82
C LEU A 408 19.36 10.23 -6.63
N ILE A 409 20.07 10.63 -5.56
CA ILE A 409 19.49 11.22 -4.34
C ILE A 409 18.67 12.46 -4.67
N HIS A 410 19.24 13.41 -5.41
CA HIS A 410 18.54 14.64 -5.80
C HIS A 410 17.26 14.34 -6.59
N SER A 411 17.35 13.49 -7.62
CA SER A 411 16.23 13.24 -8.53
C SER A 411 15.06 12.47 -7.90
N LEU A 412 15.32 11.62 -6.90
CA LEU A 412 14.26 10.79 -6.30
C LEU A 412 13.75 11.37 -4.98
N GLY A 413 14.54 12.17 -4.26
CA GLY A 413 14.15 12.75 -2.97
C GLY A 413 13.61 11.70 -2.01
N GLU A 414 12.35 11.85 -1.61
CA GLU A 414 11.64 10.94 -0.70
C GLU A 414 11.31 9.56 -1.30
N LEU A 415 11.33 9.42 -2.63
CA LEU A 415 11.10 8.14 -3.30
C LEU A 415 12.36 7.25 -3.35
N LEU A 416 13.51 7.77 -2.95
CA LEU A 416 14.78 7.06 -3.03
C LEU A 416 14.74 5.70 -2.29
N PRO A 417 14.27 5.61 -1.02
CA PRO A 417 14.20 4.32 -0.35
C PRO A 417 13.29 3.31 -1.06
N LEU A 418 12.18 3.76 -1.63
CA LEU A 418 11.27 2.89 -2.39
C LEU A 418 11.92 2.37 -3.67
N LEU A 419 12.67 3.23 -4.39
CA LEU A 419 13.39 2.81 -5.58
C LEU A 419 14.46 1.75 -5.29
N LEU A 420 15.23 1.96 -4.22
CA LEU A 420 16.27 1.02 -3.79
C LEU A 420 15.65 -0.33 -3.38
N ALA A 421 14.53 -0.28 -2.66
CA ALA A 421 13.78 -1.46 -2.25
C ALA A 421 13.20 -2.22 -3.46
N LEU A 422 12.60 -1.50 -4.41
CA LEU A 422 12.10 -2.05 -5.67
C LEU A 422 13.21 -2.75 -6.45
N SER A 423 14.35 -2.08 -6.62
CA SER A 423 15.48 -2.59 -7.41
C SER A 423 16.09 -3.84 -6.78
N TYR A 424 16.13 -3.92 -5.46
CA TYR A 424 16.61 -5.11 -4.76
C TYR A 424 15.67 -6.29 -4.94
N ALA A 425 14.36 -6.09 -4.79
CA ALA A 425 13.36 -7.14 -4.97
C ALA A 425 13.26 -7.62 -6.43
N ASP A 426 13.32 -6.71 -7.39
CA ASP A 426 13.42 -7.03 -8.81
C ASP A 426 14.65 -7.93 -9.07
N LYS A 427 15.82 -7.53 -8.56
CA LYS A 427 17.04 -8.33 -8.70
C LYS A 427 16.98 -9.65 -7.93
N SER A 428 16.27 -9.73 -6.80
CA SER A 428 16.15 -10.96 -6.01
C SER A 428 15.23 -11.97 -6.68
N ALA A 429 14.19 -11.52 -7.38
CA ALA A 429 13.33 -12.40 -8.18
C ALA A 429 14.03 -13.00 -9.41
N ALA A 430 15.07 -12.31 -9.94
CA ALA A 430 15.87 -12.84 -11.04
C ALA A 430 16.63 -14.12 -10.63
N ARG A 431 16.79 -15.05 -11.59
CA ARG A 431 17.53 -16.32 -11.42
C ARG A 431 18.85 -16.25 -12.20
N GLY A 432 19.87 -16.98 -11.75
CA GLY A 432 21.19 -17.01 -12.42
C GLY A 432 22.32 -17.47 -11.50
N LYS A 433 23.41 -17.98 -12.09
CA LYS A 433 24.59 -18.49 -11.34
C LYS A 433 25.23 -17.41 -10.46
N ASP A 434 25.24 -16.17 -10.93
CA ASP A 434 25.88 -15.04 -10.24
C ASP A 434 24.87 -14.23 -9.40
N ARG A 435 23.65 -14.73 -9.17
CA ARG A 435 22.59 -14.01 -8.47
C ARG A 435 23.04 -13.50 -7.10
N ARG A 436 23.72 -14.35 -6.33
CA ARG A 436 24.15 -14.04 -4.97
C ARG A 436 25.15 -12.89 -4.94
N GLU A 437 26.20 -12.98 -5.74
CA GLU A 437 27.24 -11.95 -5.83
C GLU A 437 26.64 -10.61 -6.28
N ASN A 438 25.82 -10.63 -7.34
CA ASN A 438 25.13 -9.44 -7.81
C ASN A 438 24.21 -8.80 -6.75
N LEU A 439 23.55 -9.60 -5.91
CA LEU A 439 22.71 -9.10 -4.81
C LEU A 439 23.55 -8.54 -3.65
N GLU A 440 24.72 -9.13 -3.37
CA GLU A 440 25.66 -8.62 -2.37
C GLU A 440 26.24 -7.27 -2.82
N GLU A 441 26.62 -7.13 -4.08
CA GLU A 441 27.06 -5.86 -4.68
C GLU A 441 25.97 -4.79 -4.64
N LEU A 442 24.76 -5.14 -5.08
CA LEU A 442 23.61 -4.23 -5.02
C LEU A 442 23.28 -3.81 -3.59
N GLY A 443 23.32 -4.76 -2.65
CA GLY A 443 23.12 -4.47 -1.23
C GLY A 443 24.19 -3.54 -0.65
N SER A 444 25.44 -3.67 -1.09
CA SER A 444 26.52 -2.75 -0.73
C SER A 444 26.26 -1.34 -1.26
N LEU A 445 25.90 -1.23 -2.54
CA LEU A 445 25.54 0.05 -3.16
C LEU A 445 24.35 0.70 -2.46
N ILE A 446 23.30 -0.06 -2.12
CA ILE A 446 22.13 0.47 -1.40
C ILE A 446 22.55 1.09 -0.07
N ARG A 447 23.40 0.41 0.71
CA ARG A 447 23.91 0.96 1.98
C ARG A 447 24.74 2.23 1.76
N GLU A 448 25.60 2.26 0.75
CA GLU A 448 26.37 3.45 0.39
C GLU A 448 25.45 4.64 0.03
N VAL A 449 24.44 4.40 -0.82
CA VAL A 449 23.49 5.43 -1.23
C VAL A 449 22.69 5.96 -0.03
N LEU A 450 22.24 5.08 0.86
CA LEU A 450 21.51 5.46 2.07
C LEU A 450 22.40 6.25 3.05
N ASP A 451 23.67 5.86 3.22
CA ASP A 451 24.62 6.59 4.04
C ASP A 451 24.88 8.01 3.51
N VAL A 452 25.09 8.15 2.19
CA VAL A 452 25.24 9.47 1.56
C VAL A 452 23.94 10.29 1.70
N ALA A 453 22.78 9.68 1.52
CA ALA A 453 21.49 10.36 1.69
C ALA A 453 21.27 10.80 3.15
N ALA A 454 21.74 10.04 4.14
CA ALA A 454 21.65 10.41 5.55
C ALA A 454 22.60 11.56 5.91
N ARG A 455 23.82 11.57 5.35
CA ARG A 455 24.84 12.60 5.65
C ARG A 455 24.66 13.90 4.88
N GLU A 456 24.33 13.80 3.60
CA GLU A 456 24.37 14.91 2.63
C GLU A 456 23.00 15.14 1.96
N GLY A 457 21.97 14.32 2.26
CA GLY A 457 20.71 14.31 1.50
C GLY A 457 19.93 15.61 1.57
N GLU A 458 19.87 16.29 2.72
CA GLU A 458 19.16 17.57 2.84
C GLU A 458 19.80 18.66 1.97
N GLU A 459 21.14 18.75 1.97
CA GLU A 459 21.88 19.67 1.11
C GLU A 459 21.67 19.33 -0.37
N ILE A 460 21.74 18.04 -0.70
CA ILE A 460 21.55 17.56 -2.07
C ILE A 460 20.12 17.81 -2.55
N ARG A 461 19.09 17.63 -1.71
CA ARG A 461 17.67 17.85 -2.06
C ARG A 461 17.31 19.34 -2.17
N HIS A 462 18.02 20.19 -1.44
CA HIS A 462 17.74 21.62 -1.36
C HIS A 462 18.83 22.46 -2.01
N LEU A 463 19.26 22.06 -3.22
CA LEU A 463 20.24 22.84 -3.97
C LEU A 463 19.69 24.25 -4.25
N PRO A 464 20.51 25.30 -4.02
CA PRO A 464 20.10 26.67 -4.28
C PRO A 464 19.81 26.86 -5.77
N LYS A 465 18.71 27.53 -6.06
CA LYS A 465 18.39 27.95 -7.43
C LYS A 465 19.21 29.19 -7.77
N PHE A 466 20.40 28.99 -8.36
CA PHE A 466 21.32 30.07 -8.69
C PHE A 466 20.83 30.97 -9.83
N VAL A 467 20.10 30.40 -10.79
CA VAL A 467 19.58 31.09 -11.98
C VAL A 467 18.12 30.65 -12.18
N ASP A 468 17.22 31.59 -12.44
CA ASP A 468 15.82 31.28 -12.76
C ASP A 468 15.57 31.08 -14.26
N GLY A 469 14.36 30.68 -14.63
CA GLY A 469 14.05 30.35 -16.03
C GLY A 469 14.08 31.55 -16.96
N LEU A 470 13.77 32.76 -16.48
CA LEU A 470 13.83 33.97 -17.28
C LEU A 470 15.27 34.42 -17.46
N GLU A 471 16.05 34.40 -16.38
CA GLU A 471 17.48 34.70 -16.44
C GLU A 471 18.23 33.70 -17.34
N ALA A 472 17.89 32.41 -17.28
CA ALA A 472 18.47 31.40 -18.15
C ALA A 472 18.15 31.65 -19.63
N LEU A 473 16.93 32.09 -19.96
CA LEU A 473 16.59 32.50 -21.33
C LEU A 473 17.46 33.65 -21.83
N GLU A 474 17.69 34.66 -20.99
CA GLU A 474 18.55 35.80 -21.32
C GLU A 474 20.01 35.36 -21.54
N ILE A 475 20.56 34.51 -20.66
CA ILE A 475 21.93 34.01 -20.78
C ILE A 475 22.12 33.15 -22.05
N LEU A 476 21.14 32.29 -22.33
CA LEU A 476 21.15 31.41 -23.51
C LEU A 476 20.82 32.14 -24.82
N GLY A 477 20.33 33.38 -24.75
CA GLY A 477 19.91 34.16 -25.92
C GLY A 477 18.64 33.61 -26.58
N MET A 478 17.76 32.98 -25.81
CA MET A 478 16.55 32.33 -26.31
C MET A 478 15.32 33.24 -26.12
N PRO A 479 14.53 33.52 -27.17
CA PRO A 479 13.39 34.43 -27.07
C PRO A 479 12.16 33.80 -26.38
N ARG A 480 12.08 32.46 -26.30
CA ARG A 480 10.96 31.73 -25.69
C ARG A 480 11.44 30.42 -25.04
N PRO A 481 10.75 29.92 -24.00
CA PRO A 481 10.99 28.59 -23.45
C PRO A 481 10.87 27.49 -24.50
N GLY A 482 11.72 26.48 -24.41
CA GLY A 482 11.72 25.33 -25.32
C GLY A 482 12.57 24.18 -24.79
N PRO A 483 12.66 23.05 -25.53
CA PRO A 483 13.39 21.86 -25.08
C PRO A 483 14.86 22.12 -24.72
N ASP A 484 15.52 23.04 -25.41
CA ASP A 484 16.90 23.45 -25.13
C ASP A 484 17.07 24.13 -23.77
N LEU A 485 16.12 24.96 -23.36
CA LEU A 485 16.14 25.57 -22.03
C LEU A 485 16.10 24.48 -20.94
N GLY A 486 15.23 23.48 -21.12
CA GLY A 486 15.14 22.33 -20.22
C GLY A 486 16.48 21.59 -20.15
N ARG A 487 17.06 21.23 -21.31
CA ARG A 487 18.37 20.55 -21.38
C ARG A 487 19.49 21.35 -20.68
N ALA A 488 19.53 22.66 -20.88
CA ALA A 488 20.54 23.51 -20.27
C ALA A 488 20.39 23.60 -18.75
N LEU A 489 19.16 23.75 -18.26
CA LEU A 489 18.85 23.78 -16.83
C LEU A 489 19.10 22.42 -16.16
N ASP A 490 18.76 21.32 -16.83
CA ASP A 490 19.05 19.97 -16.37
C ASP A 490 20.57 19.74 -16.28
N ALA A 491 21.31 20.15 -17.31
CA ALA A 491 22.78 20.06 -17.31
C ALA A 491 23.42 20.94 -16.23
N LEU A 492 22.88 22.13 -15.97
CA LEU A 492 23.34 22.99 -14.88
C LEU A 492 23.06 22.34 -13.53
N LEU A 493 21.84 21.84 -13.32
CA LEU A 493 21.46 21.12 -12.11
C LEU A 493 22.36 19.91 -11.88
N GLU A 494 22.70 19.16 -12.93
CA GLU A 494 23.68 18.06 -12.84
C GLU A 494 25.03 18.53 -12.29
N ARG A 495 25.54 19.67 -12.76
CA ARG A 495 26.81 20.26 -12.25
C ARG A 495 26.68 20.77 -10.83
N GLN A 496 25.50 21.25 -10.44
CA GLN A 496 25.25 21.65 -9.05
C GLN A 496 25.24 20.44 -8.12
N VAL A 497 24.58 19.35 -8.51
CA VAL A 497 24.56 18.11 -7.75
C VAL A 497 25.97 17.53 -7.61
N GLU A 498 26.82 17.67 -8.63
CA GLU A 498 28.24 17.31 -8.58
C GLU A 498 29.10 18.15 -7.62
N GLY A 499 28.60 19.31 -7.19
CA GLY A 499 29.41 20.33 -6.52
C GLY A 499 30.38 21.06 -7.46
N ALA A 500 30.32 20.80 -8.78
CA ALA A 500 31.12 21.49 -9.79
C ALA A 500 30.66 22.94 -10.01
N VAL A 501 29.38 23.22 -9.75
CA VAL A 501 28.81 24.57 -9.72
C VAL A 501 28.17 24.81 -8.35
N SER A 502 28.79 25.67 -7.56
CA SER A 502 28.34 26.00 -6.19
C SER A 502 28.11 27.50 -5.97
N THR A 503 28.21 28.31 -7.02
CA THR A 503 27.99 29.76 -6.97
C THR A 503 27.13 30.24 -8.13
N ARG A 504 26.53 31.42 -7.97
CA ARG A 504 25.75 32.08 -9.02
C ARG A 504 26.61 32.39 -10.24
N GLU A 505 27.81 32.90 -10.02
CA GLU A 505 28.76 33.24 -11.08
C GLU A 505 29.15 31.98 -11.88
N GLY A 506 29.35 30.85 -11.19
CA GLY A 506 29.63 29.57 -11.82
C GLY A 506 28.46 29.06 -12.67
N ALA A 507 27.22 29.23 -12.20
CA ALA A 507 26.03 28.84 -12.95
C ALA A 507 25.86 29.66 -14.24
N VAL A 508 26.06 30.98 -14.17
CA VAL A 508 26.03 31.86 -15.34
C VAL A 508 27.13 31.50 -16.34
N ALA A 509 28.36 31.27 -15.85
CA ALA A 509 29.48 30.86 -16.69
C ALA A 509 29.20 29.53 -17.41
N PHE A 510 28.64 28.55 -16.68
CA PHE A 510 28.27 27.26 -17.24
C PHE A 510 27.21 27.39 -18.34
N LEU A 511 26.15 28.18 -18.13
CA LEU A 511 25.10 28.36 -19.13
C LEU A 511 25.61 29.05 -20.41
N ARG A 512 26.55 30.00 -20.29
CA ARG A 512 27.22 30.61 -21.45
C ARG A 512 28.02 29.57 -22.25
N ASP A 513 28.83 28.77 -21.57
CA ASP A 513 29.61 27.69 -22.18
C ASP A 513 28.72 26.59 -22.77
N TRP A 514 27.58 26.29 -22.14
CA TRP A 514 26.60 25.35 -22.69
C TRP A 514 25.99 25.89 -23.98
N ARG A 515 25.56 27.16 -24.01
CA ARG A 515 25.04 27.84 -25.21
C ARG A 515 26.05 27.79 -26.35
N ASP A 516 27.30 28.13 -26.10
CA ASP A 516 28.33 28.19 -27.14
C ASP A 516 28.61 26.81 -27.76
N ARG A 517 28.41 25.72 -27.00
CA ARG A 517 28.59 24.35 -27.50
C ARG A 517 27.37 23.76 -28.21
N HIS A 518 26.15 24.16 -27.84
CA HIS A 518 24.92 23.49 -28.28
C HIS A 518 24.04 24.36 -29.18
N LEU A 519 24.11 25.68 -29.04
CA LEU A 519 23.24 26.64 -29.74
C LEU A 519 23.99 27.54 -30.73
N ALA A 520 25.31 27.67 -30.62
CA ALA A 520 26.08 28.44 -31.60
C ALA A 520 26.05 27.75 -32.98
N PRO A 521 25.95 28.51 -34.08
CA PRO A 521 26.03 27.94 -35.42
C PRO A 521 27.39 27.27 -35.61
N LYS A 522 27.40 25.98 -35.98
CA LYS A 522 28.65 25.29 -36.38
C LYS A 522 29.30 26.11 -37.48
N SER A 523 30.46 26.71 -37.20
CA SER A 523 31.28 27.34 -38.23
C SER A 523 31.56 26.30 -39.31
N ARG A 524 31.13 26.60 -40.54
CA ARG A 524 31.41 25.79 -41.74
C ARG A 524 32.90 25.67 -42.00
#